data_AF-A0A1R1PLM0-F1
#
_entry.id   AF-A0A1R1PLM0-F1
#
_cell.length_a   1.000
_cell.length_b   1.000
_cell.length_c   1.000
_cell.angle_alpha   90.00
_cell.angle_beta   90.00
_cell.angle_gamma   90.00
#
_symmetry.space_group_name_H-M   'P 1'
#
loop_
_entity.id
_entity.type
_entity.pdbx_description
1 polymer ?
#
loop_
_entity_poly.entity_id
_entity_poly.type
_entity_poly.pdbx_seq_one_letter_code
_entity_poly.pdbx_strand_id
1 'polypeptide(L)'
;MKHILRKFVSLKPGKWDTYIWRAVLAMRTGHHKCIGRSPAELVYEQKLHTPTIWNQGNKQAEDNRIKNINLFFKNLKEYRK
;
A
#
# COMPACT_ATOMS: atom_id res chain seq x y z
N MET A 1 12.83 15.93 -1.46
CA MET A 1 12.92 15.33 -2.81
C MET A 1 14.29 14.72 -3.12
N LYS A 2 15.39 15.46 -2.98
CA LYS A 2 16.77 14.99 -3.31
C LYS A 2 17.13 13.62 -2.70
N HIS A 3 16.80 13.39 -1.43
CA HIS A 3 17.04 12.11 -0.74
C HIS A 3 16.24 10.93 -1.33
N ILE A 4 14.97 11.16 -1.69
CA ILE A 4 14.08 10.14 -2.25
C ILE A 4 14.54 9.77 -3.66
N LEU A 5 14.88 10.77 -4.47
CA LEU A 5 15.41 10.55 -5.82
C LEU A 5 16.72 9.76 -5.77
N ARG A 6 17.63 10.11 -4.86
CA ARG A 6 18.89 9.38 -4.65
C ARG A 6 18.66 7.90 -4.34
N LYS A 7 17.63 7.58 -3.56
CA LYS A 7 17.24 6.19 -3.22
C LYS A 7 16.70 5.40 -4.42
N PHE A 8 16.05 6.06 -5.38
CA PHE A 8 15.56 5.39 -6.59
C PHE A 8 16.65 5.26 -7.67
N VAL A 9 17.46 6.30 -7.82
CA VAL A 9 18.52 6.38 -8.84
C VAL A 9 19.71 5.48 -8.49
N SER A 10 19.96 5.19 -7.21
CA SER A 10 21.05 4.30 -6.78
C SER A 10 20.99 2.89 -7.37
N LEU A 11 19.82 2.44 -7.84
CA LEU A 11 19.68 1.15 -8.54
C LEU A 11 20.17 1.20 -10.00
N LYS A 12 19.95 2.31 -10.71
CA LYS A 12 20.36 2.50 -12.12
C LYS A 12 20.61 3.99 -12.39
N PRO A 13 21.86 4.48 -12.33
CA PRO A 13 22.16 5.91 -12.40
C PRO A 13 21.90 6.52 -13.79
N GLY A 14 21.90 5.72 -14.86
CA GLY A 14 21.78 6.21 -16.25
C GLY A 14 20.37 6.65 -16.69
N LYS A 15 19.32 6.45 -15.89
CA LYS A 15 17.92 6.80 -16.25
C LYS A 15 17.22 7.56 -15.14
N TRP A 16 17.88 8.59 -14.60
CA TRP A 16 17.36 9.35 -13.46
C TRP A 16 16.03 10.07 -13.76
N ASP A 17 15.83 10.57 -14.98
CA ASP A 17 14.58 11.20 -15.42
C ASP A 17 13.36 10.28 -15.28
N THR A 18 13.53 9.01 -15.61
CA THR A 18 12.46 8.01 -15.49
C THR A 18 12.06 7.75 -14.03
N TYR A 19 12.82 8.22 -13.04
CA TYR A 19 12.50 8.07 -11.62
C TYR A 19 11.89 9.34 -11.00
N ILE A 20 11.86 10.47 -11.71
CA ILE A 20 11.31 11.73 -11.19
C ILE A 20 9.85 11.56 -10.80
N TRP A 21 9.03 10.98 -11.69
CA TRP A 21 7.61 10.77 -11.41
C TRP A 21 7.39 9.86 -10.18
N ARG A 22 8.23 8.84 -9.99
CA ARG A 22 8.18 7.97 -8.79
C ARG A 22 8.51 8.73 -7.52
N ALA A 23 9.52 9.60 -7.56
CA ALA A 23 9.90 10.42 -6.42
C ALA A 23 8.80 11.42 -6.04
N VAL A 24 8.19 12.08 -7.03
CA VAL A 24 7.07 13.00 -6.82
C VAL A 24 5.85 12.26 -6.27
N LEU A 25 5.52 11.10 -6.84
CA LEU A 25 4.41 10.27 -6.36
C LEU A 25 4.63 9.86 -4.90
N ALA A 26 5.81 9.35 -4.57
CA ALA A 26 6.16 8.95 -3.20
C ALA A 26 6.08 10.11 -2.20
N MET A 27 6.41 11.34 -2.61
CA MET A 27 6.24 12.53 -1.77
C MET A 27 4.77 12.89 -1.56
N ARG A 28 3.92 12.77 -2.58
CA ARG A 28 2.50 13.13 -2.52
C ARG A 28 1.68 12.14 -1.69
N THR A 29 2.01 10.86 -1.76
CA THR A 29 1.33 9.79 -1.02
C THR A 29 2.02 9.44 0.30
N GLY A 30 3.17 10.05 0.57
CA GLY A 30 3.92 9.84 1.80
C GLY A 30 3.21 10.47 2.98
N HIS A 31 3.01 9.68 4.03
CA HIS A 31 2.39 10.16 5.26
C HIS A 31 3.37 11.03 6.05
N HIS A 32 2.96 12.26 6.39
CA HIS A 32 3.78 13.15 7.18
C HIS A 32 3.48 12.99 8.68
N LYS A 33 4.49 12.63 9.48
CA LYS A 33 4.30 12.30 10.91
C LYS A 33 3.66 13.42 11.74
N CYS A 34 4.03 14.68 11.51
CA CYS A 34 3.50 15.79 12.31
C CYS A 34 2.05 16.16 11.95
N ILE A 35 1.63 15.92 10.70
CA ILE A 35 0.29 16.29 10.21
C ILE A 35 -0.66 15.09 10.27
N GLY A 36 -0.13 13.87 10.33
CA GLY A 36 -0.92 12.64 10.35
C GLY A 36 -1.67 12.39 9.04
N ARG A 37 -1.35 13.10 7.96
CA ARG A 37 -1.93 12.93 6.62
C ARG A 37 -0.86 13.07 5.55
N SER A 38 -1.12 12.49 4.39
CA SER A 38 -0.34 12.69 3.18
C SER A 38 -0.76 13.99 2.47
N PRO A 39 0.13 14.63 1.71
CA PRO A 39 -0.22 15.81 0.92
C PRO A 39 -1.40 15.58 -0.02
N ALA A 40 -1.52 14.39 -0.62
CA ALA A 40 -2.65 14.03 -1.47
C ALA A 40 -3.98 13.99 -0.69
N GLU A 41 -3.99 13.44 0.52
CA GLU A 41 -5.17 13.44 1.40
C GLU A 41 -5.55 14.84 1.87
N LEU A 42 -4.61 15.78 1.91
CA LEU A 42 -4.87 17.16 2.31
C LEU A 42 -5.51 17.97 1.18
N VAL A 43 -5.10 17.72 -0.07
CA VAL A 43 -5.63 18.44 -1.24
C VAL A 43 -6.98 17.89 -1.70
N TYR A 44 -7.14 16.57 -1.69
CA TYR A 44 -8.32 15.90 -2.24
C TYR A 44 -9.27 15.37 -1.18
N GLU A 45 -8.92 15.48 0.10
CA GLU A 45 -9.68 14.95 1.25
C GLU A 45 -9.96 13.44 1.20
N GLN A 46 -9.42 12.74 0.21
CA GLN A 46 -9.65 11.33 -0.05
C GLN A 46 -8.35 10.54 0.01
N LYS A 47 -8.44 9.30 0.49
CA LYS A 47 -7.32 8.35 0.47
C LYS A 47 -7.03 7.94 -0.97
N LEU A 48 -5.86 8.33 -1.47
CA LEU A 48 -5.45 8.03 -2.83
C LEU A 48 -5.11 6.53 -2.97
N HIS A 49 -5.93 5.79 -3.72
CA HIS A 49 -5.62 4.41 -4.09
C HIS A 49 -4.57 4.39 -5.19
N THR A 50 -3.33 4.11 -4.82
CA THR A 50 -2.27 3.87 -5.82
C THR A 50 -2.34 2.44 -6.34
N PRO A 51 -1.81 2.16 -7.54
CA PRO A 51 -1.78 0.81 -8.12
C PRO A 51 -1.11 -0.23 -7.21
N THR A 52 -0.20 0.20 -6.35
CA THR A 52 0.46 -0.64 -5.33
C THR A 52 -0.52 -1.11 -4.24
N ILE A 53 -1.58 -0.35 -3.97
CA ILE A 53 -2.58 -0.59 -2.92
C ILE A 53 -3.85 -1.24 -3.50
N TRP A 54 -4.11 -1.09 -4.81
CA TRP A 54 -5.28 -1.69 -5.49
C TRP A 54 -5.41 -3.19 -5.18
N ASN A 55 -4.32 -3.95 -5.31
CA ASN A 55 -4.35 -5.41 -5.10
C ASN A 55 -4.31 -5.84 -3.62
N GLN A 56 -4.07 -4.92 -2.67
CA GLN A 56 -4.02 -5.27 -1.24
C GLN A 56 -5.41 -5.54 -0.68
N GLY A 57 -6.43 -4.83 -1.16
CA GLY A 57 -7.82 -5.07 -0.78
C GLY A 57 -8.31 -6.47 -1.17
N ASN A 58 -7.87 -6.97 -2.34
CA ASN A 58 -8.21 -8.32 -2.80
C ASN A 58 -7.53 -9.40 -1.94
N LYS A 59 -6.25 -9.22 -1.59
CA LYS A 59 -5.53 -10.17 -0.73
C LYS A 59 -6.13 -10.28 0.67
N GLN A 60 -6.49 -9.16 1.29
CA GLN A 60 -7.15 -9.16 2.60
C GLN A 60 -8.53 -9.82 2.55
N ALA A 61 -9.28 -9.64 1.45
CA ALA A 61 -10.56 -10.31 1.26
C ALA A 61 -10.40 -11.84 1.09
N GLU A 62 -9.37 -12.28 0.37
CA GLU A 62 -9.02 -13.70 0.20
C GLU A 62 -8.65 -14.34 1.54
N ASP A 63 -7.77 -13.70 2.32
CA ASP A 63 -7.32 -14.16 3.63
C ASP A 63 -8.48 -14.27 4.63
N ASN A 64 -9.39 -13.31 4.59
CA ASN A 64 -10.60 -13.32 5.42
C ASN A 64 -11.58 -14.44 5.02
N ARG A 65 -11.73 -14.72 3.71
CA ARG A 65 -12.51 -15.89 3.25
C ARG A 65 -11.92 -17.19 3.76
N ILE A 66 -10.61 -17.38 3.63
CA ILE A 66 -9.92 -18.61 4.07
C ILE A 66 -10.06 -18.79 5.58
N LYS A 67 -9.93 -17.72 6.38
CA LYS A 67 -10.17 -17.76 7.82
C LYS A 67 -11.60 -18.17 8.16
N ASN A 68 -12.59 -17.60 7.48
CA ASN A 68 -14.00 -17.92 7.74
C ASN A 68 -14.33 -19.38 7.36
N ILE A 69 -13.76 -19.88 6.27
CA ILE A 69 -13.89 -21.29 5.86
C ILE A 69 -13.26 -22.22 6.92
N ASN A 70 -12.06 -21.90 7.40
CA ASN A 70 -11.39 -22.69 8.43
C ASN A 70 -12.13 -22.67 9.77
N LEU A 71 -12.72 -21.53 10.14
CA LEU A 71 -13.56 -21.41 11.34
C LEU A 71 -14.82 -22.27 11.21
N PHE A 72 -15.45 -22.27 10.03
CA PHE A 72 -16.61 -23.11 9.74
C PHE A 72 -16.27 -24.61 9.87
N PHE A 73 -15.17 -25.06 9.28
CA PHE A 73 -14.73 -26.46 9.40
C PHE A 73 -14.33 -26.86 10.82
N LYS A 74 -13.76 -25.93 11.59
CA LYS A 74 -13.45 -26.15 13.01
C LYS A 74 -14.72 -26.38 13.82
N ASN A 75 -15.73 -25.52 13.65
CA ASN A 75 -17.01 -25.66 14.32
C ASN A 75 -17.71 -26.97 13.94
N LEU A 76 -17.69 -27.37 12.66
CA LEU A 76 -18.25 -28.65 12.22
C LEU A 76 -17.59 -29.88 12.84
N LYS A 77 -16.27 -29.83 13.11
CA LYS A 77 -15.57 -30.91 13.82
C LYS A 77 -15.96 -30.98 15.30
N GLU A 78 -16.36 -29.86 15.88
CA GLU A 78 -16.81 -29.76 17.27
C GLU A 78 -18.17 -30.41 17.47
N TYR A 79 -19.09 -30.28 16.51
CA TYR A 79 -20.41 -30.96 16.49
C TYR A 79 -20.35 -32.46 16.13
N ARG A 80 -19.20 -32.99 15.71
CA ARG A 80 -19.04 -34.41 15.33
C ARG A 80 -18.48 -35.28 16.48
N LYS A 81 -18.30 -34.71 17.67
CA LYS A 81 -18.04 -35.44 18.92
C LYS A 81 -19.35 -35.56 19.71
#